data_AF-A0A8H7FM37-F1
#
_entry.id   AF-A0A8H7FM37-F1
#
_cell.length_a   1.000
_cell.length_b   1.000
_cell.length_c   1.000
_cell.angle_alpha   90.00
_cell.angle_beta   90.00
_cell.angle_gamma   90.00
#
_symmetry.space_group_name_H-M   'P 1'
#
loop_
_entity.id
_entity.type
_entity.pdbx_description
1 polymer ?
#
loop_
_entity_poly.entity_id
_entity_poly.type
_entity_poly.pdbx_seq_one_letter_code
_entity_poly.pdbx_strand_id
1 'polypeptide(L)'
;MQFSLATLFAAALFIIGAFAAPIERRTTAVSNVKCTSKTALDFHSTNVAILSICGGIAGKIEKCGGNPTSTTGVSGTSKFTINPVDSGATINISKGRWEQGIKAVAAICGADIPFTATFAGGASTGDVNVSLESV
;
A
#
# COMPACT_ATOMS: atom_id res chain seq x y z
N MET A 1 44.60 -33.98 25.68
CA MET A 1 43.69 -33.07 24.94
C MET A 1 44.01 -31.65 25.34
N GLN A 2 44.75 -30.91 24.50
CA GLN A 2 45.19 -29.53 24.77
C GLN A 2 44.24 -28.59 24.01
N PHE A 3 43.21 -28.09 24.70
CA PHE A 3 42.37 -27.02 24.17
C PHE A 3 43.16 -25.72 24.29
N SER A 4 43.64 -25.20 23.16
CA SER A 4 44.39 -23.95 23.11
C SER A 4 43.47 -22.77 23.46
N LEU A 5 43.95 -21.82 24.27
CA LEU A 5 43.20 -20.65 24.73
C LEU A 5 42.61 -19.81 23.57
N ALA A 6 43.20 -19.92 22.38
CA ALA A 6 42.76 -19.26 21.16
C ALA A 6 41.37 -19.72 20.69
N THR A 7 40.94 -20.95 20.99
CA THR A 7 39.65 -21.48 20.54
C THR A 7 38.46 -20.96 21.38
N LEU A 8 38.71 -20.56 22.63
CA LEU A 8 37.68 -19.98 23.51
C LEU A 8 37.35 -18.53 23.15
N PHE A 9 38.32 -17.77 22.62
CA PHE A 9 38.10 -16.39 22.19
C PHE A 9 37.32 -16.26 20.88
N ALA A 10 37.45 -17.22 19.97
CA ALA A 10 36.71 -17.20 18.70
C ALA A 10 35.20 -17.43 18.88
N ALA A 11 34.78 -18.17 19.92
CA ALA A 11 33.37 -18.45 20.20
C ALA A 11 32.62 -17.25 20.80
N ALA A 12 33.32 -16.32 21.46
CA ALA A 12 32.70 -15.18 22.15
C ALA A 12 32.28 -14.03 21.20
N LEU A 13 32.89 -13.92 20.01
CA LEU A 13 32.64 -12.82 19.07
C LEU A 13 31.43 -13.05 18.14
N PHE A 14 30.85 -14.24 18.10
CA PHE A 14 29.66 -14.52 17.28
C PHE A 14 28.32 -14.19 17.96
N ILE A 15 28.31 -13.92 19.28
CA ILE A 15 27.06 -13.74 20.04
C ILE A 15 26.55 -12.29 20.01
N ILE A 16 27.37 -11.31 19.60
CA ILE A 16 27.08 -9.87 19.77
C ILE A 16 26.41 -9.24 18.52
N GLY A 17 26.27 -9.98 17.41
CA GLY A 17 25.93 -9.40 16.10
C GLY A 17 24.47 -9.49 15.64
N ALA A 18 23.56 -10.13 16.38
CA ALA A 18 22.20 -10.38 15.91
C ALA A 18 21.15 -9.46 16.55
N PHE A 19 21.39 -8.14 16.54
CA PHE A 19 20.26 -7.21 16.62
C PHE A 19 19.55 -7.24 15.28
N ALA A 20 18.58 -8.15 15.13
CA ALA A 20 17.62 -8.08 14.05
C ALA A 20 16.99 -6.68 14.10
N ALA A 21 17.25 -5.86 13.07
CA ALA A 21 16.56 -4.59 12.93
C ALA A 21 15.05 -4.87 13.02
N PRO A 22 14.28 -4.04 13.74
CA PRO A 22 12.84 -4.25 13.85
C PRO A 22 12.27 -4.37 12.43
N ILE A 23 11.50 -5.43 12.18
CA ILE A 23 10.72 -5.55 10.94
C ILE A 23 9.64 -4.49 11.03
N GLU A 24 9.97 -3.28 10.59
CA GLU A 24 9.01 -2.19 10.48
C GLU A 24 7.97 -2.61 9.45
N ARG A 25 6.72 -2.80 9.88
CA ARG A 25 5.61 -2.95 8.93
C ARG A 25 5.66 -1.74 8.04
N ARG A 26 5.87 -1.94 6.74
CA ARG A 26 5.58 -0.90 5.76
C ARG A 26 4.14 -0.46 6.04
N THR A 27 3.97 0.80 6.38
CA THR A 27 2.67 1.44 6.51
C THR A 27 2.66 2.55 5.49
N THR A 28 1.56 2.66 4.76
CA THR A 28 1.39 3.78 3.83
C THR A 28 0.73 4.90 4.62
N ALA A 29 1.45 6.00 4.78
CA ALA A 29 0.88 7.18 5.39
C ALA A 29 -0.25 7.71 4.49
N VAL A 30 -1.38 8.02 5.11
CA VAL A 30 -2.55 8.60 4.43
C VAL A 30 -2.89 9.95 5.05
N SER A 31 -3.25 10.91 4.22
CA SER A 31 -3.63 12.26 4.62
C SER A 31 -4.89 12.69 3.88
N ASN A 32 -5.47 13.83 4.29
CA ASN A 32 -6.68 14.39 3.69
C ASN A 32 -7.85 13.41 3.60
N VAL A 33 -7.93 12.47 4.55
CA VAL A 33 -8.95 11.43 4.56
C VAL A 33 -10.29 12.05 4.89
N LYS A 34 -11.24 11.90 3.97
CA LYS A 34 -12.63 12.32 4.14
C LYS A 34 -13.54 11.19 3.73
N CYS A 35 -14.32 10.70 4.69
CA CYS A 35 -15.37 9.71 4.44
C CYS A 35 -16.55 10.42 3.79
N THR A 36 -16.89 10.06 2.56
CA THR A 36 -17.89 10.76 1.73
C THR A 36 -19.30 10.17 1.90
N SER A 37 -19.42 9.04 2.60
CA SER A 37 -20.69 8.39 2.92
C SER A 37 -20.63 7.77 4.33
N LYS A 38 -21.80 7.36 4.83
CA LYS A 38 -21.95 6.52 6.03
C LYS A 38 -22.38 5.09 5.71
N THR A 39 -22.70 4.83 4.45
CA THR A 39 -23.17 3.53 3.96
C THR A 39 -22.02 2.81 3.29
N ALA A 40 -21.74 1.59 3.74
CA ALA A 40 -20.75 0.72 3.12
C ALA A 40 -21.23 0.22 1.76
N LEU A 41 -20.31 0.12 0.80
CA LEU A 41 -20.53 -0.54 -0.47
C LEU A 41 -20.48 -2.06 -0.29
N ASP A 42 -20.82 -2.80 -1.35
CA ASP A 42 -20.72 -4.25 -1.33
C ASP A 42 -19.26 -4.69 -1.17
N PHE A 43 -18.99 -5.54 -0.17
CA PHE A 43 -17.66 -6.01 0.16
C PHE A 43 -17.00 -6.74 -1.02
N HIS A 44 -17.74 -7.60 -1.72
CA HIS A 44 -17.18 -8.37 -2.84
C HIS A 44 -16.79 -7.42 -4.00
N SER A 45 -17.70 -6.54 -4.38
CA SER A 45 -17.50 -5.48 -5.38
C SER A 45 -16.29 -4.62 -5.03
N THR A 46 -16.18 -4.16 -3.78
CA THR A 46 -15.07 -3.33 -3.32
C THR A 46 -13.74 -4.08 -3.44
N ASN A 47 -13.65 -5.33 -2.98
CA ASN A 47 -12.42 -6.11 -3.06
C ASN A 47 -12.01 -6.42 -4.51
N VAL A 48 -12.96 -6.69 -5.40
CA VAL A 48 -12.64 -6.86 -6.83
C VAL A 48 -12.17 -5.53 -7.40
N ALA A 49 -12.83 -4.41 -7.12
CA ALA A 49 -12.43 -3.09 -7.58
C ALA A 49 -11.02 -2.68 -7.09
N ILE A 50 -10.65 -3.01 -5.85
CA ILE A 50 -9.28 -2.85 -5.29
C ILE A 50 -8.26 -3.56 -6.17
N LEU A 51 -8.57 -4.76 -6.65
CA LEU A 51 -7.68 -5.59 -7.46
C LEU A 51 -7.70 -5.24 -8.95
N SER A 52 -8.74 -4.56 -9.43
CA SER A 52 -8.93 -4.24 -10.86
C SER A 52 -8.17 -2.98 -11.32
N ILE A 53 -7.58 -2.20 -10.43
CA ILE A 53 -6.79 -1.03 -10.82
C ILE A 53 -5.66 -1.39 -11.78
N CYS A 54 -5.35 -0.49 -12.72
CA CYS A 54 -4.28 -0.65 -13.71
C CYS A 54 -4.39 -1.91 -14.57
N GLY A 55 -5.63 -2.32 -14.89
CA GLY A 55 -5.91 -3.52 -15.69
C GLY A 55 -5.82 -4.83 -14.91
N GLY A 56 -5.65 -4.77 -13.58
CA GLY A 56 -5.56 -5.92 -12.70
C GLY A 56 -4.23 -5.98 -11.95
N ILE A 57 -4.17 -5.42 -10.74
CA ILE A 57 -3.07 -5.60 -9.79
C ILE A 57 -3.19 -6.92 -9.00
N ALA A 58 -3.63 -7.97 -9.70
CA ALA A 58 -3.79 -9.32 -9.18
C ALA A 58 -2.76 -10.26 -9.85
N GLY A 59 -2.27 -11.25 -9.10
CA GLY A 59 -1.32 -12.24 -9.65
C GLY A 59 0.08 -11.68 -9.89
N LYS A 60 0.60 -11.77 -11.13
CA LYS A 60 1.99 -11.41 -11.50
C LYS A 60 2.26 -9.90 -11.54
N ILE A 61 1.21 -9.08 -11.58
CA ILE A 61 1.32 -7.62 -11.57
C ILE A 61 1.29 -7.16 -10.11
N GLU A 62 2.47 -6.88 -9.56
CA GLU A 62 2.63 -6.37 -8.19
C GLU A 62 2.76 -4.85 -8.13
N LYS A 63 2.61 -4.17 -9.27
CA LYS A 63 2.81 -2.74 -9.39
C LYS A 63 1.97 -2.15 -10.51
N CYS A 64 1.24 -1.09 -10.18
CA CYS A 64 0.72 -0.17 -11.17
C CYS A 64 1.86 0.76 -11.61
N GLY A 65 2.39 0.50 -12.80
CA GLY A 65 3.44 1.28 -13.45
C GLY A 65 3.18 1.37 -14.96
N GLY A 66 4.14 1.88 -15.73
CA GLY A 66 3.94 2.11 -17.18
C GLY A 66 3.40 3.50 -17.51
N ASN A 67 3.54 4.44 -16.58
CA ASN A 67 3.27 5.86 -16.78
C ASN A 67 1.79 6.29 -16.99
N PRO A 68 0.74 5.60 -16.46
CA PRO A 68 -0.60 6.15 -16.58
C PRO A 68 -0.75 7.38 -15.67
N THR A 69 -1.40 8.44 -16.17
CA THR A 69 -1.73 9.65 -15.40
C THR A 69 -3.01 9.51 -14.60
N SER A 70 -3.77 8.44 -14.83
CA SER A 70 -4.98 8.08 -14.10
C SER A 70 -5.21 6.58 -14.22
N THR A 71 -5.83 5.99 -13.20
CA THR A 71 -6.36 4.63 -13.32
C THR A 71 -7.66 4.48 -12.53
N THR A 72 -8.46 3.51 -12.95
CA THR A 72 -9.69 3.14 -12.24
C THR A 72 -9.78 1.63 -12.09
N GLY A 73 -10.30 1.19 -10.95
CA GLY A 73 -10.74 -0.18 -10.73
C GLY A 73 -12.24 -0.15 -10.45
N VAL A 74 -13.04 -0.92 -11.20
CA VAL A 74 -14.50 -0.89 -11.11
C VAL A 74 -15.03 -2.30 -11.01
N SER A 75 -15.95 -2.53 -10.08
CA SER A 75 -16.72 -3.77 -9.98
C SER A 75 -18.01 -3.50 -9.22
N GLY A 76 -19.14 -3.98 -9.76
CA GLY A 76 -20.45 -3.84 -9.14
C GLY A 76 -20.74 -2.38 -8.73
N THR A 77 -20.91 -2.18 -7.43
CA THR A 77 -21.23 -0.86 -6.84
C THR A 77 -20.01 0.00 -6.52
N SER A 78 -18.79 -0.47 -6.79
CA SER A 78 -17.55 0.14 -6.29
C SER A 78 -16.65 0.60 -7.41
N LYS A 79 -16.18 1.85 -7.31
CA LYS A 79 -15.17 2.42 -8.20
C LYS A 79 -14.06 3.07 -7.39
N PHE A 80 -12.83 2.61 -7.62
CA PHE A 80 -11.63 3.31 -7.23
C PHE A 80 -11.11 4.18 -8.36
N THR A 81 -10.68 5.39 -8.03
CA THR A 81 -9.93 6.27 -8.94
C THR A 81 -8.61 6.66 -8.29
N ILE A 82 -7.52 6.63 -9.05
CA ILE A 82 -6.19 7.05 -8.59
C ILE A 82 -5.64 8.08 -9.58
N ASN A 83 -5.15 9.21 -9.07
CA ASN A 83 -4.46 10.24 -9.85
C ASN A 83 -3.23 10.74 -9.09
N PRO A 84 -2.10 11.03 -9.75
CA PRO A 84 -0.99 11.74 -9.13
C PRO A 84 -1.43 13.10 -8.58
N VAL A 85 -0.87 13.51 -7.46
CA VAL A 85 -1.07 14.85 -6.89
C VAL A 85 -0.35 15.91 -7.73
N ASP A 86 0.90 15.61 -8.10
CA ASP A 86 1.76 16.54 -8.82
C ASP A 86 1.46 16.53 -10.33
N SER A 87 1.31 17.72 -10.90
CA SER A 87 1.08 17.86 -12.34
C SER A 87 2.27 17.31 -13.14
N GLY A 88 1.97 16.49 -14.16
CA GLY A 88 2.98 15.84 -15.00
C GLY A 88 3.59 14.57 -14.39
N ALA A 89 3.29 14.25 -13.13
CA ALA A 89 3.64 12.95 -12.58
C ALA A 89 2.73 11.85 -13.13
N THR A 90 3.15 10.60 -12.92
CA THR A 90 2.44 9.40 -13.35
C THR A 90 2.34 8.40 -12.21
N ILE A 91 1.45 7.43 -12.31
CA ILE A 91 1.24 6.46 -11.25
C ILE A 91 2.38 5.43 -11.24
N ASN A 92 2.88 5.15 -10.04
CA ASN A 92 4.02 4.29 -9.73
C ASN A 92 3.83 3.59 -8.37
N ILE A 93 2.64 3.02 -8.14
CA ILE A 93 2.25 2.44 -6.86
C ILE A 93 2.40 0.91 -6.87
N SER A 94 3.08 0.35 -5.86
CA SER A 94 3.12 -1.10 -5.66
C SER A 94 1.84 -1.60 -5.01
N LYS A 95 1.51 -2.87 -5.23
CA LYS A 95 0.37 -3.55 -4.61
C LYS A 95 0.37 -3.40 -3.09
N GLY A 96 1.53 -3.65 -2.46
CA GLY A 96 1.67 -3.53 -1.01
C GLY A 96 1.38 -2.12 -0.50
N ARG A 97 1.83 -1.06 -1.21
CA ARG A 97 1.52 0.33 -0.83
C ARG A 97 0.03 0.62 -0.99
N TRP A 98 -0.53 0.18 -2.11
CA TRP A 98 -1.96 0.33 -2.41
C TRP A 98 -2.83 -0.29 -1.31
N GLU A 99 -2.68 -1.59 -1.04
CA GLU A 99 -3.50 -2.30 -0.05
C GLU A 99 -3.31 -1.76 1.38
N GLN A 100 -2.10 -1.30 1.72
CA GLN A 100 -1.84 -0.65 3.01
C GLN A 100 -2.51 0.71 3.13
N GLY A 101 -2.53 1.52 2.07
CA GLY A 101 -3.24 2.79 2.05
C GLY A 101 -4.75 2.58 2.23
N ILE A 102 -5.32 1.61 1.52
CA ILE A 102 -6.74 1.23 1.68
C ILE A 102 -7.03 0.78 3.11
N LYS A 103 -6.18 -0.06 3.70
CA LYS A 103 -6.32 -0.49 5.11
C LYS A 103 -6.22 0.68 6.09
N ALA A 104 -5.33 1.64 5.82
CA ALA A 104 -5.17 2.82 6.66
C ALA A 104 -6.41 3.73 6.60
N VAL A 105 -7.00 3.92 5.42
CA VAL A 105 -8.27 4.64 5.29
C VAL A 105 -9.43 3.90 5.96
N ALA A 106 -9.50 2.57 5.79
CA ALA A 106 -10.54 1.76 6.42
C ALA A 106 -10.48 1.82 7.96
N ALA A 107 -9.29 2.01 8.54
CA ALA A 107 -9.15 2.24 9.99
C ALA A 107 -9.72 3.59 10.46
N ILE A 108 -9.91 4.55 9.54
CA ILE A 108 -10.47 5.89 9.82
C ILE A 108 -11.96 5.93 9.48
N CYS A 109 -12.35 5.48 8.29
CA CYS A 109 -13.71 5.58 7.78
C CYS A 109 -14.59 4.36 8.06
N GLY A 110 -14.00 3.20 8.35
CA GLY A 110 -14.65 1.90 8.24
C GLY A 110 -14.35 1.23 6.88
N ALA A 111 -14.46 -0.10 6.84
CA ALA A 111 -14.28 -0.87 5.62
C ALA A 111 -15.40 -0.56 4.61
N ASP A 112 -15.03 -0.53 3.33
CA ASP A 112 -15.94 -0.35 2.18
C ASP A 112 -16.78 0.95 2.21
N ILE A 113 -16.41 1.91 3.06
CA ILE A 113 -17.04 3.23 3.13
C ILE A 113 -16.43 4.15 2.07
N PRO A 114 -17.24 4.75 1.18
CA PRO A 114 -16.78 5.75 0.22
C PRO A 114 -15.93 6.85 0.86
N PHE A 115 -14.84 7.23 0.19
CA PHE A 115 -13.86 8.18 0.72
C PHE A 115 -13.10 8.93 -0.38
N THR A 116 -12.44 10.01 0.04
CA THR A 116 -11.31 10.63 -0.67
C THR A 116 -10.10 10.70 0.26
N ALA A 117 -8.90 10.42 -0.24
CA ALA A 117 -7.67 10.47 0.55
C ALA A 117 -6.45 10.73 -0.34
N THR A 118 -5.34 11.11 0.28
CA THR A 118 -4.02 11.18 -0.37
C THR A 118 -3.13 10.10 0.25
N PHE A 119 -2.51 9.26 -0.58
CA PHE A 119 -1.57 8.23 -0.15
C PHE A 119 -0.16 8.74 -0.40
N ALA A 120 0.69 8.67 0.62
CA ALA A 120 2.09 9.07 0.50
C ALA A 120 2.84 8.19 -0.51
N GLY A 121 3.53 8.81 -1.45
CA GLY A 121 4.19 8.17 -2.58
C GLY A 121 3.20 7.55 -3.58
N GLY A 122 3.71 6.65 -4.42
CA GLY A 122 2.87 5.95 -5.40
C GLY A 122 2.66 6.70 -6.71
N ALA A 123 3.25 7.89 -6.86
CA ALA A 123 3.48 8.54 -8.14
C ALA A 123 4.99 8.49 -8.52
N SER A 124 5.32 8.83 -9.76
CA SER A 124 6.69 8.98 -10.25
C SER A 124 7.42 10.13 -9.55
N THR A 125 6.66 11.13 -9.10
CA THR A 125 7.08 12.17 -8.16
C THR A 125 5.88 12.47 -7.26
N GLY A 126 6.13 12.52 -5.95
CA GLY A 126 5.10 12.83 -4.96
C GLY A 126 4.08 11.71 -4.71
N ASP A 127 2.88 12.14 -4.37
CA ASP A 127 1.80 11.35 -3.79
C ASP A 127 0.69 11.04 -4.82
N VAL A 128 -0.26 10.19 -4.44
CA VAL A 128 -1.47 9.94 -5.22
C VAL A 128 -2.74 10.28 -4.45
N ASN A 129 -3.67 10.94 -5.13
CA ASN A 129 -5.05 11.08 -4.68
C ASN A 129 -5.84 9.83 -5.05
N VAL A 130 -6.66 9.38 -4.11
CA VAL A 130 -7.48 8.17 -4.21
C VAL A 130 -8.91 8.51 -3.82
N SER A 131 -9.88 8.03 -4.62
CA SER A 131 -11.29 8.02 -4.23
C SER A 131 -11.89 6.62 -4.32
N LEU A 132 -12.82 6.33 -3.41
CA LEU A 132 -13.79 5.24 -3.50
C LEU A 132 -15.18 5.84 -3.61
N GLU A 133 -15.89 5.52 -4.68
CA GLU A 133 -17.21 6.04 -5.00
C GLU A 133 -18.19 4.91 -5.30
N SER A 134 -19.48 5.15 -5.04
CA SER A 134 -20.55 4.32 -5.58
C SER A 134 -20.64 4.55 -7.08
N VAL A 135 -20.78 3.48 -7.85
CA VAL A 135 -21.16 3.54 -9.29
C VAL A 135 -22.66 3.71 -9.44
#